data_AF-A0A2W4J3K2-F1
#
_entry.id   AF-A0A2W4J3K2-F1
#
_cell.length_a   1.000
_cell.length_b   1.000
_cell.length_c   1.000
_cell.angle_alpha   90.00
_cell.angle_beta   90.00
_cell.angle_gamma   90.00
#
_symmetry.space_group_name_H-M   'P 1'
#
loop_
_entity.id
_entity.type
_entity.pdbx_description
1 polymer ?
#
loop_
_entity_poly.entity_id
_entity_poly.type
_entity_poly.pdbx_seq_one_letter_code
_entity_poly.pdbx_strand_id
1 'polypeptide(L)'
;MRRPEARRLVELVDVRTEPGGEGLLHGTFEVDVQLRDGSSRHASLALPPGAPQRPPTELEFAEKLAACGASEVSTVDWQQAAGLLAARLPGRAS
;
A
#
# COMPACT_ATOMS: atom_id res chain seq x y z
N MET A 1 -6.38 -10.68 12.79
CA MET A 1 -7.57 -9.82 12.61
C MET A 1 -8.74 -10.41 13.41
N ARG A 2 -9.46 -9.63 14.24
CA ARG A 2 -10.44 -10.14 15.23
C ARG A 2 -11.92 -9.81 14.93
N ARG A 3 -12.20 -9.08 13.86
CA ARG A 3 -13.57 -8.64 13.51
C ARG A 3 -14.31 -9.80 12.82
N PRO A 4 -15.45 -10.28 13.37
CA PRO A 4 -16.18 -11.41 12.78
C PRO A 4 -16.59 -11.19 11.32
N GLU A 5 -17.03 -9.98 10.98
CA GLU A 5 -17.50 -9.62 9.64
C GLU A 5 -16.37 -9.72 8.61
N ALA A 6 -15.18 -9.23 8.98
CA ALA A 6 -14.03 -9.30 8.10
C ALA A 6 -13.49 -10.73 7.97
N ARG A 7 -13.64 -11.58 9.01
CA ARG A 7 -13.27 -13.00 8.93
C ARG A 7 -14.16 -13.73 7.94
N ARG A 8 -15.47 -13.49 8.02
CA ARG A 8 -16.46 -14.04 7.09
C ARG A 8 -16.13 -13.67 5.64
N LEU A 9 -15.69 -12.44 5.37
CA LEU A 9 -15.30 -12.04 4.02
C LEU A 9 -14.06 -12.79 3.53
N VAL A 10 -13.04 -12.95 4.38
CA VAL A 10 -11.82 -13.70 4.02
C VAL A 10 -12.15 -15.17 3.70
N GLU A 11 -13.07 -15.79 4.43
CA GLU A 11 -13.51 -17.17 4.20
C GLU A 11 -14.23 -17.37 2.85
N LEU A 12 -14.64 -16.30 2.16
CA LEU A 12 -15.29 -16.34 0.85
C LEU A 12 -14.31 -16.14 -0.32
N VAL A 13 -13.03 -15.86 -0.06
CA VAL A 13 -12.05 -15.56 -1.11
C VAL A 13 -11.49 -16.86 -1.67
N ASP A 14 -11.68 -17.06 -2.98
CA ASP A 14 -10.94 -18.04 -3.78
C ASP A 14 -9.75 -17.34 -4.46
N VAL A 15 -8.56 -17.94 -4.40
CA VAL A 15 -7.34 -17.37 -5.00
C VAL A 15 -6.84 -18.30 -6.09
N ARG A 16 -6.71 -17.74 -7.30
CA ARG A 16 -6.14 -18.43 -8.45
C ARG A 16 -4.87 -17.72 -8.86
N THR A 17 -3.84 -18.50 -9.17
CA THR A 17 -2.54 -18.00 -9.59
C THR A 17 -2.22 -18.55 -10.96
N GLU A 18 -1.78 -17.68 -11.87
CA GLU A 18 -1.29 -18.08 -13.18
C GLU A 18 0.24 -18.06 -13.19
N PRO A 19 0.90 -18.96 -13.95
CA PRO A 19 2.34 -18.89 -14.16
C PRO A 19 2.71 -17.58 -14.87
N GLY A 20 3.73 -16.90 -14.37
CA GLY A 20 4.21 -15.64 -14.96
C GLY A 20 4.64 -14.64 -13.88
N GLY A 21 5.35 -13.61 -14.30
CA GLY A 21 5.84 -12.55 -13.42
C GLY A 21 7.35 -12.55 -13.20
N GLU A 22 7.99 -11.41 -13.41
CA GLU A 22 9.41 -11.19 -13.09
C GLU A 22 9.62 -10.64 -11.66
N GLY A 23 8.56 -10.57 -10.84
CA GLY A 23 8.62 -10.10 -9.46
C GLY A 23 7.25 -9.68 -8.89
N LEU A 24 7.24 -9.21 -7.63
CA LEU A 24 6.03 -8.88 -6.85
C LEU A 24 5.11 -7.85 -7.51
N LEU A 25 5.67 -6.94 -8.30
CA LEU A 25 4.94 -5.84 -8.96
C LEU A 25 4.69 -6.12 -10.45
N HIS A 26 4.95 -7.34 -10.91
CA HIS A 26 4.76 -7.74 -12.30
C HIS A 26 3.44 -8.50 -12.45
N GLY A 27 2.73 -8.23 -13.55
CA GLY A 27 1.49 -8.93 -13.92
C GLY A 27 0.24 -8.09 -13.67
N THR A 28 -0.90 -8.76 -13.73
CA THR A 28 -2.22 -8.16 -13.55
C THR A 28 -2.93 -8.87 -12.42
N PHE A 29 -3.46 -8.10 -11.47
CA PHE A 29 -4.40 -8.60 -10.48
C PHE A 29 -5.83 -8.44 -11.03
N GLU A 30 -6.60 -9.52 -11.01
CA GLU A 30 -8.02 -9.50 -11.36
C GLU A 30 -8.85 -9.93 -10.15
N VAL A 31 -10.02 -9.32 -9.99
CA VAL A 31 -10.97 -9.67 -8.93
C VAL A 31 -12.39 -9.66 -9.46
N ASP A 32 -13.11 -10.76 -9.16
CA ASP A 32 -14.54 -10.87 -9.38
C ASP A 32 -15.26 -10.95 -8.03
N VAL A 33 -16.23 -10.06 -7.84
CA VAL A 33 -17.09 -10.03 -6.65
C VAL A 33 -18.48 -10.48 -7.05
N GLN A 34 -18.91 -11.61 -6.51
CA GLN A 34 -20.27 -12.13 -6.69
C GLN A 34 -21.18 -11.57 -5.59
N LEU A 35 -22.30 -10.97 -5.99
CA LEU A 35 -23.27 -10.35 -5.10
C LEU A 35 -24.45 -11.28 -4.84
N ARG A 36 -25.21 -11.01 -3.77
CA ARG A 36 -26.35 -11.84 -3.35
C ARG A 36 -27.50 -11.86 -4.35
N ASP A 37 -27.61 -10.83 -5.18
CA ASP A 37 -28.60 -10.74 -6.26
C ASP A 37 -28.21 -11.57 -7.50
N GLY A 38 -27.08 -12.29 -7.44
CA GLY A 38 -26.54 -13.08 -8.54
C GLY A 38 -25.73 -12.27 -9.55
N SER A 39 -25.66 -10.94 -9.41
CA SER A 39 -24.80 -10.12 -10.26
C SER A 39 -23.33 -10.22 -9.85
N SER A 40 -22.43 -9.95 -10.81
CA SER A 40 -20.99 -9.87 -10.56
C SER A 40 -20.45 -8.47 -10.82
N ARG A 41 -19.32 -8.15 -10.20
CA ARG A 41 -18.49 -6.99 -10.51
C ARG A 41 -17.07 -7.46 -10.73
N HIS A 42 -16.49 -7.03 -11.84
CA HIS A 42 -15.12 -7.35 -12.21
C HIS A 42 -14.26 -6.09 -12.10
N ALA A 43 -13.02 -6.25 -11.63
CA ALA A 43 -12.00 -5.22 -11.68
C ALA A 43 -10.62 -5.84 -11.97
N SER A 44 -9.77 -5.05 -12.65
CA SER A 44 -8.43 -5.45 -13.03
C SER A 44 -7.44 -4.33 -12.70
N LEU A 45 -6.24 -4.70 -12.25
CA LEU A 45 -5.19 -3.78 -11.81
C LEU A 45 -3.82 -4.31 -12.23
N ALA A 46 -3.20 -3.67 -13.22
CA ALA A 46 -1.83 -3.97 -13.64
C ALA A 46 -0.78 -3.20 -12.82
N LEU A 47 -0.99 -1.89 -12.61
CA LEU A 47 -0.07 -1.04 -11.85
C LEU A 47 -0.70 -0.65 -10.50
N PRO A 48 -0.34 -1.34 -9.40
CA PRO A 48 -0.84 -0.98 -8.09
C PRO A 48 -0.38 0.43 -7.71
N PRO A 49 -1.18 1.19 -6.92
CA PRO A 49 -0.75 2.48 -6.39
C PRO A 49 0.61 2.38 -5.69
N GLY A 50 1.54 3.26 -6.05
CA GLY A 50 2.91 3.25 -5.51
C GLY A 50 3.89 2.35 -6.27
N ALA A 51 3.47 1.65 -7.33
CA ALA A 51 4.41 0.98 -8.24
C ALA A 51 5.40 2.01 -8.83
N PRO A 52 6.64 1.64 -9.17
CA PRO A 52 7.60 2.57 -9.79
C PRO A 52 7.06 3.26 -11.05
N GLN A 53 6.24 2.55 -11.84
CA GLN A 53 5.57 3.05 -13.04
C GLN A 53 4.28 3.82 -12.75
N ARG A 54 3.81 3.81 -11.50
CA ARG A 54 2.66 4.56 -10.98
C ARG A 54 3.00 5.15 -9.59
N PRO A 55 3.96 6.09 -9.53
CA PRO A 55 4.35 6.70 -8.27
C PRO A 55 3.16 7.47 -7.66
N PRO A 56 3.15 7.67 -6.33
CA PRO A 56 2.14 8.51 -5.71
C PRO A 56 2.24 9.94 -6.25
N THR A 57 1.09 10.59 -6.38
CA THR A 57 1.01 12.03 -6.63
C THR A 57 1.50 12.81 -5.40
N GLU A 58 1.85 14.08 -5.60
CA GLU A 58 2.22 14.97 -4.49
C GLU A 58 1.12 15.08 -3.42
N LEU A 59 -0.14 15.08 -3.85
CA LEU A 59 -1.29 15.11 -2.94
C LEU A 59 -1.40 13.82 -2.12
N GLU A 60 -1.34 12.65 -2.76
CA GLU A 60 -1.37 11.36 -2.06
C GLU A 60 -0.19 11.21 -1.08
N PHE A 61 0.98 11.73 -1.45
CA PHE A 61 2.15 11.75 -0.57
C PHE A 61 1.94 12.69 0.63
N ALA A 62 1.42 13.90 0.42
CA ALA A 62 1.10 14.83 1.49
C ALA A 62 0.03 14.28 2.45
N GLU A 63 -1.03 13.67 1.91
CA GLU A 63 -2.07 12.99 2.70
C GLU A 63 -1.49 11.85 3.54
N LYS A 64 -0.56 11.07 2.97
CA LYS A 64 0.14 10.02 3.69
C LYS A 64 0.94 10.56 4.87
N LEU A 65 1.68 11.65 4.67
CA LEU A 65 2.46 12.28 5.74
C LEU A 65 1.55 12.84 6.84
N ALA A 66 0.45 13.49 6.46
CA ALA A 66 -0.55 13.98 7.42
C ALA A 66 -1.17 12.84 8.24
N ALA A 67 -1.55 11.73 7.60
CA ALA A 67 -2.12 10.56 8.27
C ALA A 67 -1.13 9.88 9.23
N CYS A 68 0.17 9.94 8.92
CA CYS A 68 1.24 9.45 9.80
C CYS A 68 1.64 10.47 10.88
N GLY A 69 1.16 11.72 10.82
CA GLY A 69 1.63 12.80 11.69
C GLY A 69 3.10 13.15 11.48
N ALA A 70 3.59 13.02 10.25
CA ALA A 70 5.00 13.14 9.88
C ALA A 70 5.24 14.20 8.80
N SER A 71 4.43 15.27 8.76
CA SER A 71 4.53 16.32 7.75
C SER A 71 5.91 17.00 7.71
N GLU A 72 6.67 16.97 8.80
CA GLU A 72 8.03 17.50 8.90
C GLU A 72 9.04 16.79 7.98
N VAL A 73 8.74 15.57 7.49
CA VAL A 73 9.63 14.86 6.56
C VAL A 73 9.38 15.19 5.09
N SER A 74 8.37 16.00 4.78
CA SER A 74 7.95 16.30 3.39
C SER A 74 9.03 16.92 2.50
N THR A 75 9.99 17.62 3.11
CA THR A 75 11.04 18.38 2.41
C THR A 75 12.46 17.88 2.74
N VAL A 76 12.55 16.78 3.48
CA VAL A 76 13.82 16.25 3.97
C VAL A 76 14.52 15.48 2.86
N ASP A 77 15.68 15.97 2.45
CA ASP A 77 16.59 15.21 1.60
C ASP A 77 17.43 14.21 2.42
N TRP A 78 18.24 13.41 1.73
CA TRP A 78 19.11 12.42 2.36
C TRP A 78 20.14 13.01 3.33
N GLN A 79 20.61 14.23 3.09
CA GLN A 79 21.60 14.88 3.96
C GLN A 79 20.95 15.37 5.25
N GLN A 80 19.75 15.96 5.14
CA GLN A 80 18.96 16.46 6.25
C GLN A 80 18.38 15.31 7.11
N ALA A 81 18.07 14.17 6.49
CA ALA A 81 17.49 13.01 7.17
C ALA A 81 18.34 12.54 8.35
N ALA A 82 19.67 12.53 8.20
CA ALA A 82 20.58 12.12 9.28
C ALA A 82 20.44 13.01 10.52
N GLY A 83 20.34 14.34 10.34
CA GLY A 83 20.15 15.29 11.43
C GLY A 83 18.78 15.14 12.11
N LEU A 84 17.72 14.93 11.32
CA LEU A 84 16.38 14.69 11.84
C LEU A 84 16.34 13.41 12.70
N LEU A 85 16.92 12.32 12.20
CA LEU A 85 16.96 11.04 12.91
C LEU A 85 17.76 11.14 14.22
N ALA A 86 18.91 11.82 14.21
CA ALA A 86 19.72 12.04 15.41
C ALA A 86 18.97 12.83 16.49
N ALA A 87 18.11 13.79 16.11
CA ALA A 87 17.33 14.58 17.06
C ALA A 87 16.12 13.84 17.65
N ARG A 88 15.62 12.80 16.97
CA ARG A 88 14.35 12.12 17.32
C ARG A 88 14.52 10.71 17.87
N LEU A 89 15.58 10.02 17.47
CA LEU A 89 15.89 8.68 17.95
C LEU A 89 16.90 8.78 19.10
N PRO A 90 16.70 8.03 20.20
CA PRO A 90 17.68 7.97 21.28
C PRO A 90 18.93 7.22 20.81
N GLY A 91 19.85 7.94 20.16
CA GLY A 91 21.20 7.47 19.88
C GLY A 91 22.13 7.88 21.01
N ARG A 92 22.80 6.93 21.66
CA ARG A 92 23.91 7.21 22.60
C ARG A 92 24.96 8.04 21.86
N ALA A 93 25.23 9.25 22.34
CA ALA A 93 26.47 9.94 22.01
C ALA A 93 27.63 9.03 22.45
N SER A 94 28.48 8.61 21.50
CA SER A 94 29.80 8.07 21.80
C SER A 94 30.78 9.23 21.96
#